data_AF-A0A7K6BQ00-F1
#
_entry.id   AF-A0A7K6BQ00-F1
#
_cell.length_a   1.000
_cell.length_b   1.000
_cell.length_c   1.000
_cell.angle_alpha   90.00
_cell.angle_beta   90.00
_cell.angle_gamma   90.00
#
_symmetry.space_group_name_H-M   'P 1'
#
loop_
_entity.id
_entity.type
_entity.pdbx_description
1 polymer ?
#
loop_
_entity_poly.entity_id
_entity_poly.type
_entity_poly.pdbx_seq_one_letter_code
_entity_poly.pdbx_strand_id
1 'polypeptide(L)'
;IPALALAGWCPLSPTGAQTTQLLVEPPWTPAVLWDRVTLTCQGLGTPGATTWYKDGQNWWKKKPDHFLVTESGTYKCHKPGTGLSDPVRV
;
A
#
# COMPACT_ATOMS: atom_id res chain seq x y z
N ILE A 1 -38.31 -13.59 -34.74
CA ILE A 1 -38.06 -12.99 -33.40
C ILE A 1 -36.55 -12.78 -33.31
N PRO A 2 -36.03 -11.54 -33.43
CA PRO A 2 -34.58 -11.32 -33.45
C PRO A 2 -34.04 -11.26 -32.03
N ALA A 3 -32.95 -11.98 -31.76
CA ALA A 3 -32.22 -11.87 -30.50
C ALA A 3 -31.27 -10.68 -30.58
N LEU A 4 -31.58 -9.61 -29.82
CA LEU A 4 -30.64 -8.50 -29.62
C LEU A 4 -29.48 -8.99 -28.75
N ALA A 5 -28.30 -9.14 -29.34
CA ALA A 5 -27.05 -9.27 -28.60
C ALA A 5 -26.70 -7.90 -28.02
N LEU A 6 -26.89 -7.74 -26.70
CA LEU A 6 -26.49 -6.54 -25.98
C LEU A 6 -24.96 -6.53 -25.85
N ALA A 7 -24.32 -5.62 -26.59
CA ALA A 7 -22.91 -5.30 -26.40
C ALA A 7 -22.72 -4.70 -25.00
N GLY A 8 -22.26 -5.52 -24.06
CA GLY A 8 -21.79 -5.09 -22.75
C GLY A 8 -20.51 -4.28 -22.92
N TRP A 9 -20.65 -2.98 -23.07
CA TRP A 9 -19.60 -1.99 -22.82
C TRP A 9 -19.11 -2.17 -21.38
N CYS A 10 -17.97 -2.83 -21.19
CA CYS A 10 -17.21 -2.69 -19.94
C CYS A 10 -16.70 -1.25 -19.91
N PRO A 11 -17.17 -0.39 -18.98
CA PRO A 11 -16.47 0.86 -18.77
C PRO A 11 -15.05 0.49 -18.34
N LEU A 12 -14.04 0.90 -19.12
CA LEU A 12 -12.69 0.96 -18.63
C LEU A 12 -12.73 1.79 -17.35
N SER A 13 -12.44 1.16 -16.21
CA SER A 13 -12.30 1.88 -14.95
C SER A 13 -11.30 3.01 -15.15
N PRO A 14 -11.67 4.25 -14.79
CA PRO A 14 -10.87 5.41 -15.11
C PRO A 14 -9.59 5.36 -14.29
N THR A 15 -8.48 5.62 -14.98
CA THR A 15 -7.22 6.15 -14.43
C THR A 15 -6.89 5.65 -13.04
N GLY A 16 -6.10 4.58 -12.97
CA GLY A 16 -5.33 4.28 -11.76
C GLY A 16 -4.57 5.54 -11.38
N ALA A 17 -5.10 6.29 -10.41
CA ALA A 17 -4.34 7.31 -9.73
C ALA A 17 -3.10 6.58 -9.24
N GLN A 18 -1.92 7.02 -9.69
CA GLN A 18 -0.66 6.40 -9.29
C GLN A 18 -0.44 6.78 -7.83
N THR A 19 -1.20 6.15 -6.92
CA THR A 19 -1.17 6.40 -5.49
C THR A 19 -0.12 5.51 -4.86
N THR A 20 0.50 6.01 -3.81
CA THR A 20 1.41 5.21 -2.99
C THR A 20 0.65 3.99 -2.48
N GLN A 21 1.18 2.78 -2.67
CA GLN A 21 0.59 1.54 -2.19
C GLN A 21 1.48 0.89 -1.15
N LEU A 22 0.91 0.52 -0.02
CA LEU A 22 1.61 -0.21 1.03
C LEU A 22 1.34 -1.71 0.86
N LEU A 23 2.37 -2.47 0.55
CA LEU A 23 2.36 -3.92 0.45
C LEU A 23 2.92 -4.53 1.73
N VAL A 24 2.33 -5.65 2.15
CA VAL A 24 2.65 -6.36 3.38
C VAL A 24 2.93 -7.81 3.03
N GLU A 25 4.11 -8.29 3.37
CA GLU A 25 4.59 -9.64 3.05
C GLU A 25 5.08 -10.34 4.32
N PRO A 26 4.48 -11.48 4.72
CA PRO A 26 3.37 -12.17 4.07
C PRO A 26 2.04 -11.39 4.14
N PRO A 27 1.13 -11.57 3.17
CA PRO A 27 -0.16 -10.85 3.11
C PRO A 27 -1.17 -11.31 4.17
N TRP A 28 -0.91 -12.44 4.82
CA TRP A 28 -1.69 -12.90 5.97
C TRP A 28 -1.08 -12.36 7.27
N THR A 29 -1.92 -11.86 8.17
CA THR A 29 -1.52 -11.55 9.55
C THR A 29 -0.83 -12.76 10.16
N PRO A 30 0.37 -12.61 10.74
CA PRO A 30 1.01 -13.76 11.33
C PRO A 30 0.21 -14.29 12.51
N ALA A 31 0.06 -15.62 12.58
CA ALA A 31 -0.64 -16.31 13.67
C ALA A 31 0.10 -16.21 15.03
N VAL A 32 1.26 -15.55 15.06
CA VAL A 32 2.16 -15.47 16.21
C VAL A 32 2.61 -14.03 16.42
N LEU A 33 2.59 -13.59 17.68
CA LEU A 33 2.90 -12.24 18.18
C LEU A 33 4.31 -11.69 17.84
N TRP A 34 5.11 -12.39 17.03
CA TRP A 34 6.54 -12.14 16.80
C TRP A 34 7.01 -12.39 15.37
N ASP A 35 6.08 -12.68 14.46
CA ASP A 35 6.46 -12.96 13.09
C ASP A 35 6.90 -11.68 12.38
N ARG A 36 7.81 -11.86 11.44
CA ARG A 36 8.53 -10.77 10.79
C ARG A 36 7.80 -10.41 9.52
N VAL A 37 7.16 -9.24 9.52
CA VAL A 37 6.40 -8.76 8.38
C VAL A 37 7.22 -7.71 7.64
N THR A 38 7.32 -7.87 6.32
CA THR A 38 7.99 -6.91 5.46
C THR A 38 6.95 -5.93 4.93
N LEU A 39 7.15 -4.65 5.26
CA LEU A 39 6.37 -3.54 4.73
C LEU A 39 7.11 -2.93 3.55
N THR A 40 6.45 -2.86 2.39
CA THR A 40 7.01 -2.32 1.16
C THR A 40 6.11 -1.18 0.64
N CYS A 41 6.65 0.02 0.56
CA CYS A 41 6.01 1.21 0.03
C CYS A 41 6.29 1.35 -1.47
N GLN A 42 5.30 0.97 -2.27
CA GLN A 42 5.29 1.12 -3.71
C GLN A 42 4.73 2.49 -4.09
N GLY A 43 5.25 3.10 -5.15
CA GLY A 43 4.82 4.41 -5.61
C GLY A 43 5.92 5.10 -6.40
N LEU A 44 5.52 5.98 -7.32
CA LEU A 44 6.45 6.87 -8.02
C LEU A 44 7.02 7.90 -7.04
N GLY A 45 8.31 8.20 -7.19
CA GLY A 45 9.02 9.13 -6.33
C GLY A 45 10.48 8.76 -6.17
N THR A 46 11.21 9.56 -5.41
CA THR A 46 12.62 9.28 -5.12
C THR A 46 12.74 8.07 -4.20
N PRO A 47 13.49 7.02 -4.59
CA PRO A 47 13.70 5.86 -3.73
C PRO A 47 14.38 6.28 -2.42
N GLY A 48 13.88 5.79 -1.29
CA GLY A 48 14.42 6.12 0.03
C GLY A 48 13.97 7.48 0.59
N ALA A 49 13.18 8.26 -0.15
CA ALA A 49 12.51 9.46 0.35
C ALA A 49 11.13 9.14 0.98
N THR A 50 10.96 7.94 1.53
CA THR A 50 9.69 7.48 2.09
C THR A 50 9.55 7.92 3.55
N THR A 51 8.39 8.49 3.88
CA THR A 51 7.99 8.80 5.25
C THR A 51 6.99 7.77 5.73
N TRP A 52 7.23 7.21 6.90
CA TRP A 52 6.46 6.13 7.50
C TRP A 52 5.70 6.63 8.71
N TYR A 53 4.45 6.18 8.82
CA TYR A 53 3.56 6.47 9.92
C TYR A 53 3.11 5.16 10.56
N LYS A 54 3.08 5.15 11.89
CA LYS A 54 2.56 4.06 12.71
C LYS A 54 1.48 4.63 13.62
N ASP A 55 0.28 4.07 13.56
CA ASP A 55 -0.89 4.48 14.36
C ASP A 55 -1.19 5.99 14.25
N GLY A 56 -1.01 6.53 13.03
CA GLY A 56 -1.21 7.95 12.73
C GLY A 56 -0.06 8.87 13.14
N GLN A 57 0.92 8.38 13.89
CA GLN A 57 2.09 9.14 14.30
C GLN A 57 3.23 8.99 13.28
N ASN A 58 3.94 10.08 13.04
CA ASN A 58 5.08 10.11 12.13
C ASN A 58 6.26 9.34 12.76
N TRP A 59 6.38 8.06 12.43
CA TRP A 59 7.33 7.15 13.07
C TRP A 59 8.76 7.36 12.54
N TRP A 60 8.93 7.36 11.22
CA TRP A 60 10.24 7.52 10.58
C TRP A 60 10.19 8.34 9.30
N LYS A 61 11.25 9.13 9.06
CA LYS A 61 11.43 9.93 7.85
C LYS A 61 12.67 9.46 7.08
N LYS A 62 12.57 9.34 5.75
CA LYS A 62 13.69 9.00 4.85
C LYS A 62 14.31 7.61 5.11
N LYS A 63 13.47 6.58 5.18
CA LYS A 63 13.89 5.17 5.22
C LYS A 63 13.78 4.56 3.81
N PRO A 64 14.44 3.41 3.54
CA PRO A 64 14.19 2.62 2.34
C PRO A 64 12.71 2.31 2.18
N ASP A 65 12.35 2.03 0.94
CA ASP A 65 10.99 1.75 0.53
C ASP A 65 10.48 0.43 1.11
N HIS A 66 11.35 -0.45 1.60
CA HIS A 66 10.96 -1.64 2.34
C HIS A 66 11.72 -1.77 3.66
N PHE A 67 11.06 -2.34 4.66
CA PHE A 67 11.68 -2.71 5.93
C PHE A 67 10.85 -3.75 6.65
N LEU A 68 11.46 -4.35 7.66
CA LEU A 68 10.86 -5.44 8.40
C LEU A 68 10.39 -4.95 9.77
N VAL A 69 9.15 -5.29 10.13
CA VAL A 69 8.50 -4.98 11.40
C VAL A 69 8.12 -6.26 12.13
N THR A 70 8.15 -6.17 13.45
CA THR A 70 7.67 -7.22 14.36
C THR A 70 6.57 -6.72 15.28
N GLU A 71 6.22 -5.43 15.18
CA GLU A 71 5.18 -4.82 15.99
C GLU A 71 3.87 -4.81 15.21
N SER A 72 2.79 -5.16 15.89
CA SER A 72 1.44 -4.92 15.38
C SER A 72 1.14 -3.43 15.40
N GLY A 73 0.32 -2.98 14.47
CA GLY A 73 -0.09 -1.57 14.40
C GLY A 73 -0.65 -1.21 13.04
N THR A 74 -1.15 0.02 12.93
CA THR A 74 -1.63 0.54 11.66
C THR A 74 -0.53 1.31 10.96
N TYR A 75 -0.05 0.79 9.84
CA TYR A 75 1.04 1.36 9.07
C TYR A 75 0.54 2.14 7.85
N LYS A 76 1.17 3.28 7.58
CA LYS A 76 1.01 4.06 6.36
C LYS A 76 2.37 4.52 5.88
N CYS A 77 2.52 4.67 4.57
CA CYS A 77 3.70 5.29 3.99
C CYS A 77 3.31 6.49 3.12
N HIS A 78 4.25 7.41 2.94
CA HIS A 78 4.11 8.59 2.13
C HIS A 78 5.33 8.72 1.23
N LYS A 79 5.07 8.84 -0.08
CA LYS A 79 6.10 9.11 -1.08
C LYS A 79 5.91 10.49 -1.71
N PRO A 80 6.98 11.30 -1.81
CA PRO A 80 6.92 12.56 -2.54
C PRO A 80 6.64 12.27 -4.01
N GLY A 81 5.48 12.71 -4.50
CA GLY A 81 5.02 12.52 -5.88
C GLY A 81 3.72 11.72 -5.99
N THR A 82 3.47 10.77 -5.10
CA THR A 82 2.29 9.87 -5.15
C THR A 82 1.42 9.93 -3.90
N GLY A 83 1.85 10.65 -2.87
CA GLY A 83 1.03 10.97 -1.71
C GLY A 83 1.08 9.91 -0.62
N LEU A 84 0.05 9.88 0.23
CA LEU A 84 -0.07 8.93 1.33
C LEU A 84 -0.71 7.62 0.84
N SER A 85 -0.25 6.48 1.37
CA SER A 85 -0.86 5.19 1.12
C SER A 85 -2.10 4.94 1.96
N ASP A 86 -2.90 3.97 1.53
CA ASP A 86 -3.91 3.36 2.38
C ASP A 86 -3.29 2.74 3.64
N PRO A 87 -4.01 2.77 4.78
CA PRO A 87 -3.56 2.16 6.02
C PRO A 87 -3.64 0.64 5.94
N VAL A 88 -2.58 -0.04 6.37
CA VAL A 88 -2.59 -1.49 6.53
C VAL A 88 -2.33 -1.84 7.99
N ARG A 89 -3.11 -2.78 8.52
CA ARG A 89 -2.92 -3.29 9.87
C ARG A 89 -2.10 -4.57 9.83
N VAL A 90 -1.01 -4.57 10.60
CA VAL A 90 -0.14 -5.73 10.83
C VAL A 90 -0.51 -6.36 12.16
#